data_AF-A0A2D6FCW8-F1
#
_entry.id   AF-A0A2D6FCW8-F1
#
_cell.length_a   1.000
_cell.length_b   1.000
_cell.length_c   1.000
_cell.angle_alpha   90.00
_cell.angle_beta   90.00
_cell.angle_gamma   90.00
#
_symmetry.space_group_name_H-M   'P 1'
#
loop_
_entity.id
_entity.type
_entity.pdbx_description
1 polymer ?
#
loop_
_entity_poly.entity_id
_entity_poly.type
_entity_poly.pdbx_seq_one_letter_code
_entity_poly.pdbx_strand_id
1 'polypeptide(L)'
;MPSKPRNRIGENYGRLTVIRASERRTKSGNAYWWCLCSCGRKREVAGDKLSTNTMRKKPVVTACLVCSRELQIEGVCAKNDREERQRREQAKRQRANLMGKVPETWLKLPLTDAHARELGQVLFFRGTCCLRGHLAPYRINGGCLACAGQTPSAQ
;
A
#
# COMPACT_ATOMS: atom_id res chain seq x y z
N MET A 1 15.17 -27.92 -33.34
CA MET A 1 16.37 -27.91 -32.46
C MET A 1 16.04 -27.10 -31.22
N PRO A 2 15.87 -27.69 -30.02
CA PRO A 2 15.72 -26.88 -28.81
C PRO A 2 17.06 -26.17 -28.55
N SER A 3 17.07 -24.85 -28.72
CA SER A 3 18.25 -24.00 -28.52
C SER A 3 18.77 -24.17 -27.08
N LYS A 4 20.08 -24.35 -26.95
CA LYS A 4 20.77 -24.51 -25.66
C LYS A 4 20.40 -23.34 -24.73
N PRO A 5 19.97 -23.60 -23.48
CA PRO A 5 19.56 -22.53 -22.58
C PRO A 5 20.76 -21.59 -22.33
N ARG A 6 20.55 -20.29 -22.54
CA ARG A 6 21.55 -19.25 -22.26
C ARG A 6 22.01 -19.37 -20.80
N ASN A 7 23.33 -19.45 -20.58
CA ASN A 7 23.89 -19.43 -19.23
C ASN A 7 23.66 -18.05 -18.61
N ARG A 8 23.06 -18.02 -17.42
CA ARG A 8 22.75 -16.78 -16.66
C ARG A 8 23.50 -16.68 -15.34
N ILE A 9 24.43 -17.60 -15.07
CA ILE A 9 25.22 -17.59 -13.82
C ILE A 9 25.98 -16.27 -13.71
N GLY A 10 25.91 -15.62 -12.54
CA GLY A 10 26.50 -14.32 -12.28
C GLY A 10 25.63 -13.12 -12.64
N GLU A 11 24.52 -13.31 -13.37
CA GLU A 11 23.62 -12.19 -13.72
C GLU A 11 22.79 -11.73 -12.50
N ASN A 12 22.56 -10.41 -12.42
CA ASN A 12 21.80 -9.76 -11.35
C ASN A 12 20.42 -9.31 -11.83
N TYR A 13 19.39 -9.61 -11.02
CA TYR A 13 17.99 -9.27 -11.25
C TYR A 13 17.42 -8.64 -9.99
N GLY A 14 17.52 -7.31 -9.87
CA GLY A 14 17.17 -6.59 -8.64
C GLY A 14 18.09 -6.98 -7.49
N ARG A 15 17.56 -7.59 -6.43
CA ARG A 15 18.30 -8.11 -5.27
C ARG A 15 18.81 -9.55 -5.45
N LEU A 16 18.51 -10.21 -6.57
CA LEU A 16 18.88 -11.60 -6.82
C LEU A 16 20.09 -11.72 -7.75
N THR A 17 21.07 -12.55 -7.37
CA THR A 17 22.20 -12.97 -8.19
C THR A 17 22.06 -14.44 -8.55
N VAL A 18 22.11 -14.80 -9.82
CA VAL A 18 22.02 -16.20 -10.25
C VAL A 18 23.31 -16.94 -9.90
N ILE A 19 23.20 -18.03 -9.14
CA ILE A 19 24.36 -18.81 -8.66
C ILE A 19 24.55 -20.12 -9.41
N ARG A 20 23.46 -20.77 -9.84
CA ARG A 20 23.53 -22.04 -10.61
C ARG A 20 22.23 -22.32 -11.37
N ALA A 21 22.32 -23.15 -12.41
CA ALA A 21 21.16 -23.74 -13.05
C ALA A 21 20.50 -24.78 -12.12
N SER A 22 19.18 -24.95 -12.25
CA SER A 22 18.44 -26.06 -11.64
C SER A 22 18.15 -27.15 -12.67
N GLU A 23 17.93 -28.36 -12.20
CA GLU A 23 17.47 -29.49 -13.03
C GLU A 23 16.00 -29.34 -13.43
N ARG A 24 15.26 -28.49 -12.71
CA ARG A 24 13.83 -28.26 -12.97
C ARG A 24 13.62 -27.42 -14.23
N ARG A 25 12.55 -27.75 -14.97
CA ARG A 25 12.05 -26.97 -16.10
C ARG A 25 10.56 -26.70 -15.95
N THR A 26 10.09 -25.60 -16.51
CA THR A 26 8.66 -25.30 -16.60
C THR A 26 8.00 -26.19 -17.65
N LYS A 27 6.67 -26.29 -17.65
CA LYS A 27 5.89 -26.98 -18.70
C LYS A 27 6.18 -26.42 -20.11
N SER A 28 6.55 -25.14 -20.20
CA SER A 28 6.91 -24.47 -21.46
C SER A 28 8.39 -24.63 -21.84
N GLY A 29 9.17 -25.40 -21.08
CA GLY A 29 10.59 -25.68 -21.36
C GLY A 29 11.59 -24.68 -20.80
N ASN A 30 11.17 -23.69 -20.00
CA ASN A 30 12.10 -22.73 -19.39
C ASN A 30 12.88 -23.36 -18.25
N ALA A 31 14.20 -23.17 -18.22
CA ALA A 31 15.05 -23.61 -17.11
C ALA A 31 14.76 -22.80 -15.84
N TYR A 32 14.79 -23.47 -14.69
CA TYR A 32 14.85 -22.82 -13.39
C TYR A 32 16.30 -22.50 -13.01
N TRP A 33 16.46 -21.44 -12.22
CA TRP A 33 17.74 -20.93 -11.76
C TRP A 33 17.69 -20.74 -10.25
N TRP A 34 18.74 -21.19 -9.58
CA TRP A 34 18.96 -20.86 -8.18
C TRP A 34 19.58 -19.48 -8.11
N CYS A 35 18.94 -18.59 -7.36
CA CYS A 35 19.40 -17.23 -7.14
C CYS A 35 19.67 -17.01 -5.65
N LEU A 36 20.76 -16.29 -5.35
CA LEU A 36 21.09 -15.78 -4.03
C LEU A 36 20.58 -14.34 -3.91
N CYS A 37 19.78 -14.05 -2.90
CA CYS A 37 19.34 -12.70 -2.60
C CYS A 37 20.42 -11.95 -1.82
N SER A 38 20.46 -10.62 -1.93
CA SER A 38 21.36 -9.76 -1.13
C SER A 38 21.21 -9.94 0.39
N CYS A 39 20.08 -10.45 0.88
CA CYS A 39 19.87 -10.82 2.28
C CYS A 39 20.44 -12.21 2.66
N GLY A 40 21.13 -12.89 1.76
CA GLY A 40 21.72 -14.22 1.95
C GLY A 40 20.78 -15.40 1.67
N ARG A 41 19.48 -15.17 1.47
CA ARG A 41 18.50 -16.24 1.21
C ARG A 41 18.52 -16.69 -0.24
N LYS A 42 18.42 -17.99 -0.47
CA LYS A 42 18.34 -18.58 -1.82
C LYS A 42 16.89 -18.77 -2.25
N ARG A 43 16.61 -18.59 -3.55
CA ARG A 43 15.31 -18.86 -4.16
C ARG A 43 15.48 -19.46 -5.54
N GLU A 44 14.68 -20.45 -5.85
CA GLU A 44 14.58 -21.00 -7.19
C GLU A 44 13.56 -20.19 -8.03
N VAL A 45 13.97 -19.73 -9.21
CA VAL A 45 13.18 -18.84 -10.07
C VAL A 45 13.20 -19.34 -11.51
N ALA A 46 12.05 -19.33 -12.17
CA ALA A 46 11.96 -19.66 -13.59
C ALA A 46 12.63 -18.57 -14.46
N GLY A 47 13.37 -18.97 -15.50
CA GLY A 47 14.13 -18.05 -16.34
C GLY A 47 13.30 -17.00 -17.09
N ASP A 48 12.01 -17.22 -17.28
CA ASP A 48 11.08 -16.23 -17.86
C ASP A 48 10.67 -15.13 -16.87
N LYS A 49 10.81 -15.38 -15.57
CA LYS A 49 10.57 -14.42 -14.48
C LYS A 49 11.82 -13.62 -14.10
N LEU A 50 13.00 -14.06 -14.54
CA LEU A 50 14.26 -13.31 -14.42
C LEU A 50 14.38 -12.37 -15.62
N SER A 51 13.91 -11.14 -15.47
CA SER A 51 14.04 -10.09 -16.49
C SER A 51 14.19 -8.72 -15.85
N THR A 52 15.02 -7.88 -16.46
CA THR A 52 15.14 -6.45 -16.13
C THR A 52 14.12 -5.59 -16.87
N ASN A 53 13.43 -6.15 -17.88
CA ASN A 53 12.44 -5.42 -18.65
C ASN A 53 11.12 -5.33 -17.89
N THR A 54 10.85 -4.15 -17.34
CA THR A 54 9.66 -3.80 -16.58
C THR A 54 8.42 -3.53 -17.43
N MET A 55 8.57 -3.38 -18.76
CA MET A 55 7.45 -3.19 -19.70
C MET A 55 6.71 -4.50 -20.02
N ARG A 56 7.16 -5.63 -19.48
CA ARG A 56 6.53 -6.94 -19.69
C ARG A 56 5.24 -7.04 -18.88
N LYS A 57 4.21 -7.64 -19.49
CA LYS A 57 2.97 -8.00 -18.78
C LYS A 57 3.17 -9.07 -17.68
N LYS A 58 4.21 -9.92 -17.79
CA LYS A 58 4.45 -11.02 -16.85
C LYS A 58 5.22 -10.52 -15.61
N PRO A 59 4.84 -10.97 -14.39
CA PRO A 59 5.51 -10.55 -13.17
C PRO A 59 6.95 -11.09 -13.12
N VAL A 60 7.89 -10.18 -12.87
CA VAL A 60 9.30 -10.49 -12.66
C VAL A 60 9.58 -10.77 -11.19
N VAL A 61 10.60 -11.58 -10.92
CA VAL A 61 11.05 -11.89 -9.56
C VAL A 61 12.40 -11.21 -9.36
N THR A 62 12.44 -10.27 -8.43
CA THR A 62 13.61 -9.42 -8.15
C THR A 62 14.17 -9.60 -6.74
N ALA A 63 13.56 -10.45 -5.91
CA ALA A 63 13.99 -10.70 -4.53
C ALA A 63 13.57 -12.10 -4.05
N CYS A 64 14.13 -12.54 -2.92
CA CYS A 64 13.63 -13.74 -2.23
C CYS A 64 12.18 -13.54 -1.76
N LEU A 65 11.49 -14.62 -1.38
CA LEU A 65 10.09 -14.55 -0.95
C LEU A 65 9.86 -13.58 0.21
N VAL A 66 10.79 -13.56 1.17
CA VAL A 66 10.67 -12.72 2.36
C VAL A 66 10.92 -11.26 2.03
N CYS A 67 12.03 -10.92 1.37
CA CYS A 67 12.29 -9.55 0.95
C CYS A 67 11.23 -9.01 -0.02
N SER A 68 10.66 -9.86 -0.89
CA SER A 68 9.55 -9.45 -1.75
C SER A 68 8.30 -9.09 -0.94
N ARG A 69 8.03 -9.83 0.15
CA ARG A 69 6.91 -9.55 1.05
C ARG A 69 7.15 -8.27 1.86
N GLU A 70 8.36 -8.09 2.39
CA GLU A 70 8.78 -6.88 3.11
C GLU A 70 8.61 -5.65 2.22
N LEU A 71 9.15 -5.67 1.00
CA LEU A 71 9.01 -4.58 0.03
C LEU A 71 7.55 -4.27 -0.32
N GLN A 72 6.70 -5.29 -0.42
CA GLN A 72 5.27 -5.08 -0.65
C GLN A 72 4.61 -4.39 0.54
N ILE A 73 4.92 -4.80 1.77
CA ILE A 73 4.41 -4.17 3.00
C ILE A 73 4.87 -2.71 3.05
N GLU A 74 6.17 -2.46 2.87
CA GLU A 74 6.75 -1.12 2.82
C GLU A 74 6.04 -0.25 1.76
N GLY A 75 5.80 -0.80 0.57
CA GLY A 75 5.08 -0.11 -0.49
C GLY A 75 3.64 0.26 -0.11
N VAL A 76 2.91 -0.64 0.58
CA VAL A 76 1.55 -0.36 1.07
C VAL A 76 1.56 0.69 2.17
N CYS A 77 2.44 0.57 3.16
CA CYS A 77 2.57 1.56 4.23
C CYS A 77 2.89 2.95 3.67
N ALA A 78 3.88 3.05 2.78
CA ALA A 78 4.25 4.31 2.15
C ALA A 78 3.12 4.93 1.32
N LYS A 79 2.29 4.10 0.66
CA LYS A 79 1.09 4.57 -0.04
C LYS A 79 0.07 5.14 0.94
N ASN A 80 -0.25 4.39 2.00
CA ASN A 80 -1.22 4.81 3.02
C ASN A 80 -0.78 6.11 3.70
N ASP A 81 0.51 6.28 4.00
CA ASP A 81 1.05 7.49 4.61
C ASP A 81 0.90 8.70 3.69
N ARG A 82 1.16 8.55 2.38
CA ARG A 82 0.95 9.63 1.40
C ARG A 82 -0.52 10.02 1.31
N GLU A 83 -1.42 9.04 1.20
CA GLU A 83 -2.86 9.28 1.17
C GLU A 83 -3.35 9.93 2.46
N GLU A 84 -2.80 9.54 3.61
CA GLU A 84 -3.13 10.12 4.91
C GLU A 84 -2.71 11.59 5.01
N ARG A 85 -1.51 11.95 4.53
CA ARG A 85 -1.09 13.37 4.46
C ARG A 85 -2.07 14.20 3.63
N GLN A 86 -2.45 13.71 2.46
CA GLN A 86 -3.42 14.37 1.59
C GLN A 86 -4.79 14.53 2.26
N ARG A 87 -5.27 13.49 2.97
CA ARG A 87 -6.53 13.56 3.75
C ARG A 87 -6.46 14.60 4.86
N ARG A 88 -5.33 14.72 5.58
CA ARG A 88 -5.14 15.76 6.61
C ARG A 88 -5.14 17.16 6.02
N GLU A 89 -4.44 17.38 4.91
CA GLU A 89 -4.44 18.67 4.21
C GLU A 89 -5.83 19.04 3.69
N GLN A 90 -6.56 18.09 3.11
CA GLN A 90 -7.94 18.28 2.70
C GLN A 90 -8.85 18.65 3.88
N ALA A 91 -8.74 17.93 5.00
CA ALA A 91 -9.52 18.23 6.20
C ALA A 91 -9.19 19.62 6.78
N LYS A 92 -7.92 20.04 6.79
CA LYS A 92 -7.54 21.40 7.19
C LYS A 92 -8.20 22.45 6.31
N ARG A 93 -8.15 22.28 4.99
CA ARG A 93 -8.81 23.19 4.02
C ARG A 93 -10.32 23.25 4.23
N GLN A 94 -10.97 22.11 4.42
CA GLN A 94 -12.41 22.04 4.65
C GLN A 94 -12.81 22.71 5.97
N ARG A 95 -12.06 22.47 7.05
CA ARG A 95 -12.30 23.11 8.35
C ARG A 95 -12.16 24.62 8.30
N ALA A 96 -11.22 25.15 7.53
CA ALA A 96 -11.07 26.61 7.36
C ALA A 96 -12.37 27.25 6.85
N ASN A 97 -13.08 26.59 5.94
CA ASN A 97 -14.37 27.05 5.40
C ASN A 97 -15.54 26.90 6.38
N LEU A 98 -15.34 26.19 7.49
CA LEU A 98 -16.34 25.90 8.52
C LEU A 98 -16.09 26.69 9.81
N MET A 99 -15.02 27.47 9.89
CA MET A 99 -14.76 28.34 11.03
C MET A 99 -15.95 29.30 11.23
N GLY A 100 -16.48 29.35 12.46
CA GLY A 100 -17.68 30.14 12.80
C GLY A 100 -19.02 29.50 12.41
N LYS A 101 -19.03 28.44 11.59
CA LYS A 101 -20.25 27.69 11.21
C LYS A 101 -20.45 26.41 12.03
N VAL A 102 -19.40 25.91 12.66
CA VAL A 102 -19.45 24.71 13.51
C VAL A 102 -18.89 25.01 14.89
N PRO A 103 -19.29 24.22 15.92
CA PRO A 103 -18.72 24.34 17.25
C PRO A 103 -17.19 24.25 17.25
N GLU A 104 -16.53 25.13 18.00
CA GLU A 104 -15.07 25.17 18.09
C GLU A 104 -14.49 23.84 18.62
N THR A 105 -15.24 23.14 19.46
CA THR A 105 -14.90 21.80 19.97
C THR A 105 -14.67 20.80 18.83
N TRP A 106 -15.38 20.91 17.71
CA TRP A 106 -15.20 20.04 16.56
C TRP A 106 -13.92 20.36 15.78
N LEU A 107 -13.54 21.63 15.73
CA LEU A 107 -12.31 22.08 15.08
C LEU A 107 -11.05 21.69 15.85
N LYS A 108 -11.17 21.40 17.15
CA LYS A 108 -10.08 20.87 18.01
C LYS A 108 -9.88 19.36 17.89
N LEU A 109 -10.82 18.63 17.30
CA LEU A 109 -10.70 17.19 17.11
C LEU A 109 -9.56 16.83 16.13
N PRO A 110 -9.07 15.58 16.15
CA PRO A 110 -8.19 15.05 15.11
C PRO A 110 -8.82 15.19 13.71
N LEU A 111 -7.95 15.39 12.71
CA LEU A 111 -8.34 15.68 11.32
C LEU A 111 -8.95 14.47 10.60
N THR A 112 -8.46 13.27 10.90
CA THR A 112 -8.78 12.01 10.23
C THR A 112 -8.90 10.89 11.27
N ASP A 113 -9.37 9.71 10.87
CA ASP A 113 -9.44 8.56 11.78
C ASP A 113 -8.04 8.04 12.14
N ALA A 114 -7.10 8.03 11.19
CA ALA A 114 -5.72 7.66 11.46
C ALA A 114 -5.05 8.64 12.44
N HIS A 115 -5.28 9.94 12.28
CA HIS A 115 -4.80 10.94 13.24
C HIS A 115 -5.42 10.75 14.63
N ALA A 116 -6.71 10.38 14.72
CA ALA A 116 -7.32 10.08 16.01
C ALA A 116 -6.67 8.86 16.67
N ARG A 117 -6.45 7.79 15.92
CA ARG A 117 -5.77 6.57 16.42
C ARG A 117 -4.34 6.85 16.91
N GLU A 118 -3.59 7.70 16.20
CA GLU A 118 -2.25 8.14 16.63
C GLU A 118 -2.28 8.85 17.99
N LEU A 119 -3.34 9.60 18.27
CA LEU A 119 -3.55 10.32 19.52
C LEU A 119 -4.30 9.50 20.59
N GLY A 120 -4.59 8.22 20.32
CA GLY A 120 -5.40 7.37 21.21
C GLY A 120 -6.85 7.83 21.36
N GLN A 121 -7.34 8.65 20.43
CA GLN A 121 -8.70 9.17 20.42
C GLN A 121 -9.58 8.35 19.48
N VAL A 122 -10.87 8.31 19.81
CA VAL A 122 -11.87 7.73 18.91
C VAL A 122 -12.43 8.81 17.99
N LEU A 123 -12.77 10.00 18.50
CA LEU A 123 -13.43 11.05 17.71
C LEU A 123 -12.48 11.76 16.74
N PHE A 124 -12.98 12.13 15.57
CA PHE A 124 -12.30 13.00 14.59
C PHE A 124 -13.33 13.80 13.80
N PHE A 125 -12.89 14.88 13.15
CA PHE A 125 -13.76 15.71 12.31
C PHE A 125 -13.09 16.11 11.00
N ARG A 126 -13.49 15.53 9.87
CA ARG A 126 -12.89 15.89 8.58
C ARG A 126 -13.39 17.23 8.02
N GLY A 127 -14.61 17.65 8.41
CA GLY A 127 -15.29 18.77 7.74
C GLY A 127 -15.98 18.38 6.43
N THR A 128 -16.19 17.09 6.19
CA THR A 128 -16.97 16.56 5.06
C THR A 128 -18.40 16.25 5.48
N CYS A 129 -19.38 16.61 4.65
CA CYS A 129 -20.74 16.12 4.82
C CYS A 129 -20.87 14.64 4.44
N CYS A 130 -21.84 13.95 5.03
CA CYS A 130 -22.21 12.60 4.59
C CYS A 130 -22.97 12.64 3.25
N LEU A 131 -23.28 11.46 2.68
CA LEU A 131 -24.06 11.36 1.43
C LEU A 131 -25.46 11.98 1.53
N ARG A 132 -25.99 12.16 2.74
CA ARG A 132 -27.27 12.81 3.03
C ARG A 132 -27.13 14.29 3.41
N GLY A 133 -25.93 14.87 3.27
CA GLY A 133 -25.68 16.29 3.53
C GLY A 133 -25.40 16.67 4.99
N HIS A 134 -25.50 15.73 5.94
CA HIS A 134 -25.25 16.04 7.35
C HIS A 134 -23.77 16.33 7.65
N LEU A 135 -23.51 17.32 8.50
CA LEU A 135 -22.19 17.69 8.99
C LEU A 135 -22.09 17.31 10.48
N ALA A 136 -21.20 16.36 10.80
CA ALA A 136 -20.99 15.89 12.17
C ALA A 136 -19.55 15.41 12.41
N PRO A 137 -19.04 15.56 13.65
CA PRO A 137 -17.82 14.89 14.10
C PRO A 137 -18.12 13.40 14.29
N TYR A 138 -17.28 12.58 13.67
CA TYR A 138 -17.22 11.13 13.85
C TYR A 138 -18.35 10.24 13.28
N ARG A 139 -17.98 8.97 13.05
CA ARG A 139 -18.76 7.90 12.42
C ARG A 139 -19.05 6.77 13.41
N ILE A 140 -20.21 6.13 13.23
CA ILE A 140 -20.47 4.74 13.65
C ILE A 140 -20.48 3.90 12.39
N ASN A 141 -19.67 2.82 12.34
CA ASN A 141 -19.70 1.79 11.28
C ASN A 141 -19.83 2.31 9.83
N GLY A 142 -19.15 3.39 9.49
CA GLY A 142 -19.21 3.92 8.13
C GLY A 142 -20.36 4.90 7.83
N GLY A 143 -21.13 5.34 8.83
CA GLY A 143 -22.20 6.35 8.72
C GLY A 143 -22.02 7.53 9.67
N CYS A 144 -22.76 8.62 9.46
CA CYS A 144 -22.73 9.82 10.32
C CYS A 144 -23.66 9.66 11.55
N LEU A 145 -23.39 10.31 12.69
CA LEU A 145 -24.26 10.22 13.88
C LEU A 145 -25.71 10.68 13.61
N ALA A 146 -25.89 11.73 12.80
CA ALA A 146 -27.20 12.17 12.33
C ALA A 146 -27.91 11.12 11.45
N CYS A 147 -27.14 10.31 10.72
CA CYS A 147 -27.65 9.22 9.90
C CYS A 147 -28.05 8.02 10.76
N ALA A 148 -27.37 7.82 11.89
CA ALA A 148 -27.63 6.77 12.87
C ALA A 148 -28.66 7.17 13.94
N GLY A 149 -29.24 8.38 13.85
CA GLY A 149 -30.27 8.87 14.76
C GLY A 149 -29.77 9.31 16.15
N GLN A 150 -28.46 9.53 16.32
CA GLN A 150 -27.84 9.71 17.64
C GLN A 150 -27.58 11.16 18.05
N THR A 151 -27.50 12.11 17.09
CA THR A 151 -27.38 13.55 17.36
C THR A 151 -27.95 14.37 16.20
N PRO A 152 -28.50 15.58 16.41
CA PRO A 152 -28.84 16.48 15.31
C PRO A 152 -27.58 16.86 14.51
N SER A 153 -27.72 16.99 13.18
CA SER A 153 -26.68 17.58 12.32
C SER A 153 -26.44 19.01 12.78
N ALA A 154 -25.21 19.53 12.66
CA ALA A 154 -25.04 20.98 12.69
C ALA A 154 -25.96 21.58 11.61
N GLN A 155 -26.75 22.59 12.01
CA GLN A 155 -27.57 23.39 11.11
C GLN A 155 -26.67 24.34 10.31
#